data_AF-A0AAN0S4H3-F1
#
_entry.id   AF-A0AAN0S4H3-F1
#
_cell.length_a   1.000
_cell.length_b   1.000
_cell.length_c   1.000
_cell.angle_alpha   90.00
_cell.angle_beta   90.00
_cell.angle_gamma   90.00
#
_symmetry.space_group_name_H-M   'P 1'
#
loop_
_entity.id
_entity.type
_entity.pdbx_description
1 polymer ?
#
loop_
_entity_poly.entity_id
_entity_poly.type
_entity_poly.pdbx_seq_one_letter_code
_entity_poly.pdbx_strand_id
1 'polypeptide(L)'
;MTVTVTDYVITTLHWDNEFIVAPRAINTVDKNHEALSVYLFVNQDVLTINRSQNLYRFAYHSQRVVTCHKVRDISVRVWNQK
;
A
#
# COMPACT_ATOMS: atom_id res chain seq x y z
N MET A 1 -8.19 -4.22 0.44
CA MET A 1 -6.93 -3.67 -0.08
C MET A 1 -5.81 -4.67 0.15
N THR A 2 -5.23 -5.21 -0.92
CA THR A 2 -4.06 -6.09 -0.83
C THR A 2 -2.91 -5.44 -1.59
N VAL A 3 -1.80 -5.19 -0.89
CA VAL A 3 -0.57 -4.66 -1.49
C VAL A 3 0.40 -5.82 -1.65
N THR A 4 0.72 -6.17 -2.89
CA THR A 4 1.72 -7.20 -3.17
C THR A 4 3.02 -6.51 -3.54
N VAL A 5 4.02 -6.63 -2.65
CA VAL A 5 5.39 -6.20 -2.93
C VAL A 5 6.08 -7.37 -3.61
N THR A 6 6.52 -7.17 -4.84
CA THR A 6 7.31 -8.16 -5.56
C THR A 6 8.79 -7.78 -5.49
N ASP A 7 9.70 -8.75 -5.67
CA ASP A 7 11.14 -8.47 -5.78
C ASP A 7 11.50 -7.74 -7.09
N TYR A 8 10.52 -7.58 -7.99
CA TYR A 8 10.64 -6.77 -9.20
C TYR A 8 10.44 -5.29 -8.90
N VAL A 9 10.82 -4.41 -9.84
CA VAL A 9 10.67 -2.94 -9.73
C VAL A 9 9.20 -2.49 -9.63
N ILE A 10 8.25 -3.42 -9.59
CA ILE A 10 6.82 -3.17 -9.72
C ILE A 10 6.09 -3.60 -8.45
N THR A 11 5.24 -2.72 -7.94
CA THR A 11 4.28 -2.99 -6.86
C THR A 11 2.87 -2.90 -7.41
N THR A 12 2.01 -3.83 -7.02
CA THR A 12 0.60 -3.87 -7.45
C THR A 12 -0.32 -3.72 -6.25
N LEU A 13 -1.30 -2.84 -6.39
CA LEU A 13 -2.44 -2.71 -5.48
C LEU A 13 -3.65 -3.39 -6.11
N HIS A 14 -4.22 -4.36 -5.40
CA HIS A 14 -5.50 -4.95 -5.76
C HIS A 14 -6.61 -4.36 -4.90
N TRP A 15 -7.58 -3.73 -5.56
CA TRP A 15 -8.77 -3.17 -4.94
C TRP A 15 -10.00 -3.62 -5.73
N ASP A 16 -10.93 -4.28 -5.05
CA ASP A 16 -12.10 -4.93 -5.66
C ASP A 16 -11.71 -5.86 -6.82
N ASN A 17 -11.88 -5.42 -8.09
CA ASN A 17 -11.54 -6.17 -9.30
C ASN A 17 -10.47 -5.49 -10.17
N GLU A 18 -9.81 -4.45 -9.67
CA GLU A 18 -8.84 -3.65 -10.41
C GLU A 18 -7.42 -3.81 -9.85
N PHE A 19 -6.45 -3.75 -10.76
CA PHE A 19 -5.03 -3.72 -10.44
C PHE A 19 -4.44 -2.37 -10.78
N ILE A 20 -3.82 -1.73 -9.79
CA ILE A 20 -3.11 -0.47 -9.97
C ILE A 20 -1.62 -0.73 -9.78
N VAL A 21 -0.81 -0.27 -10.73
CA VAL A 21 0.61 -0.56 -10.81
C VAL A 21 1.43 0.68 -10.44
N ALA A 22 2.46 0.49 -9.61
CA ALA A 22 3.46 1.49 -9.26
C ALA A 22 4.87 0.92 -9.44
N PRO A 23 5.88 1.75 -9.75
CA PRO A 23 7.27 1.37 -9.59
C PRO A 23 7.64 1.20 -8.10
N ARG A 24 8.92 0.90 -7.83
CA ARG A 24 9.45 0.76 -6.47
C ARG A 24 9.16 2.00 -5.63
N ALA A 25 8.80 1.79 -4.36
CA ALA A 25 8.57 2.88 -3.43
C ALA A 25 9.78 3.80 -3.27
N ILE A 26 9.48 5.08 -3.14
CA ILE A 26 10.43 6.12 -2.73
C ILE A 26 10.37 6.19 -1.21
N ASN A 27 11.51 6.01 -0.55
CA ASN A 27 11.59 6.21 0.89
C ASN A 27 11.90 7.67 1.18
N THR A 28 11.14 8.27 2.09
CA THR A 28 11.29 9.66 2.52
C THR A 28 11.02 9.76 4.03
N VAL A 29 11.14 10.97 4.57
CA VAL A 29 10.80 11.29 5.96
C VAL A 29 9.72 12.36 5.99
N ASP A 30 8.77 12.21 6.88
CA ASP A 30 7.72 13.20 7.10
C ASP A 30 8.23 14.39 7.95
N LYS A 31 7.35 15.37 8.20
CA LYS A 31 7.69 16.55 9.01
C LYS A 31 8.03 16.22 10.47
N ASN A 32 7.57 15.06 10.95
CA ASN A 32 7.84 14.54 12.29
C ASN A 32 9.06 13.60 12.31
N HIS A 33 9.85 13.55 11.23
CA HIS A 33 11.00 12.65 11.03
C HIS A 33 10.63 11.16 11.03
N GLU A 34 9.37 10.83 10.73
CA GLU A 34 8.93 9.44 10.59
C GLU A 34 9.23 8.92 9.18
N ALA A 35 9.79 7.72 9.11
CA ALA A 35 10.12 7.08 7.84
C ALA A 35 8.83 6.70 7.08
N LEU A 36 8.73 7.16 5.84
CA LEU A 36 7.64 6.91 4.93
C LEU A 36 8.12 6.14 3.70
N SER A 37 7.31 5.19 3.24
CA SER A 37 7.42 4.63 1.90
C SER A 37 6.28 5.18 1.04
N VAL A 38 6.61 5.80 -0.09
CA VAL A 38 5.66 6.42 -1.01
C VAL A 38 5.65 5.66 -2.33
N TYR A 39 4.47 5.17 -2.71
CA TYR A 39 4.23 4.54 -4.01
C TYR A 39 3.44 5.52 -4.88
N LEU A 40 3.99 5.85 -6.04
CA LEU A 40 3.37 6.71 -7.04
C LEU A 40 2.82 5.81 -8.16
N PHE A 41 1.51 5.67 -8.24
CA PHE A 41 0.88 4.79 -9.22
C PHE A 41 0.79 5.46 -10.60
N VAL A 42 0.74 4.66 -11.66
CA VAL A 42 0.66 5.15 -13.05
C VAL A 42 -0.61 5.97 -13.30
N ASN A 43 -1.69 5.68 -12.57
CA ASN A 43 -2.93 6.45 -12.60
C ASN A 43 -2.90 7.75 -11.76
N GLN A 44 -1.71 8.16 -11.31
CA GLN A 44 -1.48 9.34 -10.45
C GLN A 44 -2.02 9.23 -9.03
N ASP A 45 -2.50 8.06 -8.61
CA ASP A 45 -2.78 7.81 -7.19
C ASP A 45 -1.48 7.68 -6.38
N VAL A 46 -1.58 7.90 -5.08
CA VAL A 46 -0.45 7.83 -4.16
C VAL A 46 -0.79 6.99 -2.93
N LEU A 47 0.05 6.00 -2.63
CA LEU A 47 0.02 5.30 -1.34
C LEU A 47 1.22 5.72 -0.50
N THR A 48 0.95 6.26 0.67
CA THR A 48 1.96 6.56 1.68
C THR A 48 1.82 5.57 2.83
N ILE A 49 2.93 4.91 3.18
CA ILE A 49 3.00 3.94 4.27
C ILE A 49 3.93 4.48 5.34
N ASN A 50 3.40 4.61 6.55
CA ASN A 50 4.18 4.80 7.77
C ASN A 50 4.20 3.48 8.55
N ARG A 51 5.35 2.81 8.53
CA ARG A 51 5.49 1.47 9.14
C ARG A 51 5.58 1.50 10.66
N SER A 52 6.11 2.57 11.27
CA SER A 52 6.17 2.66 12.74
C SER A 52 4.77 2.73 13.34
N GLN A 53 3.84 3.37 12.64
CA GLN A 53 2.44 3.54 13.07
C GLN A 53 1.48 2.51 12.46
N ASN A 54 1.97 1.60 11.60
CA ASN A 54 1.13 0.72 10.77
C ASN A 54 0.02 1.49 10.01
N LEU A 55 0.33 2.72 9.59
CA LEU A 55 -0.62 3.65 8.99
C LEU A 55 -0.41 3.69 7.47
N TYR A 56 -1.50 3.51 6.74
CA TYR A 56 -1.53 3.47 5.29
C TYR A 56 -2.51 4.53 4.81
N ARG A 57 -2.03 5.48 4.02
CA ARG A 57 -2.83 6.57 3.47
C ARG A 57 -2.83 6.49 1.96
N PHE A 58 -4.01 6.28 1.38
CA PHE A 58 -4.22 6.26 -0.06
C PHE A 58 -4.88 7.57 -0.49
N ALA A 59 -4.23 8.31 -1.37
CA ALA A 59 -4.75 9.52 -1.98
C ALA A 59 -5.06 9.22 -3.44
N TYR A 60 -6.34 9.33 -3.81
CA TYR A 60 -6.79 9.18 -5.18
C TYR A 60 -6.51 10.48 -5.95
N HIS A 61 -6.28 10.38 -7.26
CA HIS A 61 -6.20 11.52 -8.17
C HIS A 61 -7.43 12.43 -8.07
N SER A 62 -8.60 11.87 -7.75
CA SER A 62 -9.86 12.59 -7.48
C SER A 62 -9.88 13.41 -6.19
N GLN A 63 -8.75 13.51 -5.49
CA GLN A 63 -8.57 14.16 -4.17
C GLN A 63 -9.28 13.50 -3.00
N ARG A 64 -9.95 12.36 -3.21
CA ARG A 64 -10.42 11.54 -2.08
C ARG A 64 -9.22 10.95 -1.36
N VAL A 65 -9.27 10.91 -0.03
CA VAL A 65 -8.24 10.28 0.80
C VAL A 65 -8.87 9.21 1.66
N VAL A 66 -8.26 8.02 1.67
CA VAL A 66 -8.62 6.92 2.55
C VAL A 66 -7.44 6.60 3.44
N THR A 67 -7.70 6.52 4.73
CA THR A 67 -6.70 6.17 5.74
C THR A 67 -7.09 4.84 6.36
N CYS A 68 -6.14 3.91 6.45
CA CYS A 68 -6.35 2.62 7.07
C CYS A 68 -5.17 2.23 7.94
N HIS A 69 -5.45 1.47 8.99
CA HIS A 69 -4.43 0.85 9.84
C HIS A 69 -4.33 -0.62 9.45
N LYS A 70 -3.11 -1.09 9.20
CA LYS A 70 -2.90 -2.52 9.00
C LYS A 70 -3.16 -3.24 10.33
N VAL A 71 -4.22 -4.05 10.35
CA VAL A 71 -4.49 -5.00 11.44
C VAL A 71 -3.51 -6.17 11.28
N ARG A 72 -3.15 -6.83 12.39
CA ARG A 72 -2.22 -7.98 12.40
C ARG A 72 -2.55 -8.96 11.29
N ASP A 73 -1.51 -9.51 10.65
CA ASP A 73 -1.67 -10.54 9.63
C ASP A 73 -2.35 -11.77 10.27
N ILE A 74 -3.65 -11.94 9.99
CA ILE A 74 -4.35 -13.18 10.30
C ILE A 74 -3.88 -14.16 9.24
N SER A 75 -3.05 -15.12 9.63
CA SER A 75 -2.69 -16.24 8.76
C SER A 75 -3.98 -16.98 8.40
N VAL A 76 -4.50 -16.74 7.19
CA VAL A 76 -5.64 -17.48 6.66
C VAL A 76 -5.13 -18.89 6.37
N ARG A 77 -5.33 -19.80 7.32
CA ARG A 77 -5.12 -21.23 7.07
C ARG A 77 -6.20 -21.67 6.08
N VAL A 78 -5.81 -21.85 4.83
CA VAL A 78 -6.65 -22.52 3.83
C VAL A 78 -6.77 -23.97 4.26
N TRP A 79 -7.93 -24.33 4.81
CA TRP A 79 -8.27 -25.73 5.01
C TRP A 79 -8.59 -26.32 3.64
N ASN A 80 -7.62 -27.02 3.06
CA ASN A 80 -7.89 -27.88 1.92
C ASN A 80 -8.86 -28.98 2.41
N GLN A 81 -10.14 -28.84 2.06
CA GLN A 81 -11.08 -29.95 2.15
C GLN A 81 -10.63 -30.99 1.12
N LYS A 82 -10.15 -32.12 1.64
CA LYS A 82 -9.94 -33.36 0.86
C LYS A 82 -11.27 -34.03 0.61
#